data_AF-A0A7X3FU18-F1
#
_entry.id   AF-A0A7X3FU18-F1
#
_cell.length_a   1.000
_cell.length_b   1.000
_cell.length_c   1.000
_cell.angle_alpha   90.00
_cell.angle_beta   90.00
_cell.angle_gamma   90.00
#
_symmetry.space_group_name_H-M   'P 1'
#
loop_
_entity.id
_entity.type
_entity.pdbx_description
1 polymer ?
#
loop_
_entity_poly.entity_id
_entity_poly.type
_entity_poly.pdbx_seq_one_letter_code
_entity_poly.pdbx_strand_id
1 'polypeptide(L)'
;MPRFSRLIAALVLACAAAMPAAASPAGVWELETRDTRFALDLCGDGTQLCGELVWLSDADYNDQYKPYLNRPMAQALAPTGPGKWKGTLHLFGHRMSGTITQHSENHMTLSGCAFLVVCKTYQMYRHAP
;
A
#
# COMPACT_ATOMS: atom_id res chain seq x y z
N MET A 1 -26.55 49.80 -43.47
CA MET A 1 -26.51 49.25 -42.09
C MET A 1 -27.59 48.18 -42.03
N PRO A 2 -27.24 46.90 -41.82
CA PRO A 2 -26.96 46.43 -40.46
C PRO A 2 -25.64 45.68 -40.31
N ARG A 3 -25.15 45.71 -39.09
CA ARG A 3 -23.93 45.06 -38.59
C ARG A 3 -24.25 43.59 -38.36
N PHE A 4 -23.62 42.68 -39.10
CA PHE A 4 -23.62 41.26 -38.73
C PHE A 4 -22.30 40.93 -38.03
N SER A 5 -22.48 40.69 -36.74
CA SER A 5 -21.45 40.55 -35.72
C SER A 5 -20.58 39.32 -35.97
N ARG A 6 -19.27 39.48 -35.79
CA ARG A 6 -18.26 38.41 -35.82
C ARG A 6 -18.58 37.39 -34.71
N LEU A 7 -18.99 36.18 -35.08
CA LEU A 7 -19.07 35.04 -34.16
C LEU A 7 -17.81 34.19 -34.34
N ILE A 8 -16.78 34.50 -33.57
CA ILE A 8 -15.63 33.61 -33.35
C ILE A 8 -16.04 32.69 -32.21
N ALA A 9 -16.49 31.47 -32.54
CA ALA A 9 -16.76 30.43 -31.56
C ALA A 9 -15.42 29.88 -31.04
N ALA A 10 -15.03 30.30 -29.84
CA ALA A 10 -13.88 29.74 -29.14
C ALA A 10 -14.25 28.35 -28.63
N LEU A 11 -13.76 27.31 -29.32
CA LEU A 11 -13.85 25.92 -28.90
C LEU A 11 -12.87 25.69 -27.74
N VAL A 12 -13.33 25.87 -26.51
CA VAL A 12 -12.57 25.52 -25.31
C VAL A 12 -12.56 24.00 -25.18
N LEU A 13 -11.50 23.37 -25.67
CA LEU A 13 -11.25 21.94 -25.50
C LEU A 13 -10.85 21.70 -24.04
N ALA A 14 -11.82 21.32 -23.21
CA ALA A 14 -11.57 20.91 -21.83
C ALA A 14 -10.81 19.57 -21.84
N CYS A 15 -9.49 19.62 -21.79
CA CYS A 15 -8.66 18.46 -21.44
C CYS A 15 -8.94 18.10 -19.98
N ALA A 16 -9.89 17.19 -19.75
CA ALA A 16 -9.99 16.47 -18.49
C ALA A 16 -8.70 15.63 -18.35
N ALA A 17 -7.74 16.14 -17.58
CA ALA A 17 -6.58 15.37 -17.19
C ALA A 17 -7.06 14.20 -16.32
N ALA A 18 -7.17 13.01 -16.91
CA ALA A 18 -7.33 11.79 -16.17
C ALA A 18 -6.05 11.60 -15.34
N MET A 19 -6.09 12.00 -14.06
CA MET A 19 -5.03 11.62 -13.13
C MET A 19 -4.98 10.09 -13.09
N PRO A 20 -3.80 9.47 -13.24
CA PRO A 20 -3.69 8.03 -13.07
C PRO A 20 -4.19 7.68 -11.68
N ALA A 21 -5.26 6.89 -11.60
CA ALA A 21 -5.67 6.32 -10.33
C ALA A 21 -4.49 5.51 -9.80
N ALA A 22 -4.05 5.80 -8.56
CA ALA A 22 -3.05 4.96 -7.91
C ALA A 22 -3.58 3.51 -7.93
N ALA A 23 -2.74 2.57 -8.36
CA ALA A 23 -3.12 1.17 -8.40
C ALA A 23 -3.62 0.72 -7.02
N SER A 24 -4.68 -0.09 -6.98
CA SER A 24 -5.25 -0.53 -5.71
C SER A 24 -4.19 -1.25 -4.86
N PRO A 25 -4.08 -0.92 -3.56
CA PRO A 25 -3.18 -1.64 -2.66
C PRO A 25 -3.71 -3.02 -2.29
N ALA A 26 -5.01 -3.28 -2.53
CA ALA A 26 -5.66 -4.53 -2.16
C ALA A 26 -5.03 -5.72 -2.90
N GLY A 27 -4.73 -6.79 -2.16
CA GLY A 27 -4.17 -8.02 -2.69
C GLY A 27 -3.18 -8.69 -1.75
N VAL A 28 -2.60 -9.81 -2.22
CA VAL A 28 -1.55 -10.53 -1.50
C VAL A 28 -0.18 -10.06 -1.97
N TRP A 29 0.71 -9.82 -1.02
CA TRP A 29 2.05 -9.29 -1.25
C TRP A 29 3.09 -10.20 -0.61
N GLU A 30 4.04 -10.68 -1.39
CA GLU A 30 5.15 -11.54 -0.96
C GLU A 30 6.39 -10.66 -0.71
N LEU A 31 7.06 -10.87 0.43
CA LEU A 31 8.38 -10.25 0.65
C LEU A 31 9.40 -10.75 -0.38
N GLU A 32 10.40 -9.95 -0.72
CA GLU A 32 11.49 -10.37 -1.61
C GLU A 32 12.24 -11.63 -1.15
N THR A 33 12.22 -11.92 0.15
CA THR A 33 12.75 -13.14 0.77
C THR A 33 11.94 -14.39 0.44
N ARG A 34 10.74 -14.24 -0.13
CA ARG A 34 9.82 -15.31 -0.56
C ARG A 34 9.41 -16.27 0.57
N ASP A 35 9.43 -15.78 1.79
CA ASP A 35 9.15 -16.55 3.01
C ASP A 35 7.90 -16.09 3.75
N THR A 36 7.32 -14.96 3.36
CA THR A 36 6.24 -14.29 4.08
C THR A 36 5.31 -13.62 3.09
N ARG A 37 3.99 -13.77 3.29
CA ARG A 37 2.98 -13.03 2.51
C ARG A 37 1.98 -12.32 3.41
N PHE A 38 1.64 -11.11 3.01
CA PHE A 38 0.63 -10.28 3.66
C PHE A 38 -0.55 -10.06 2.73
N ALA A 39 -1.77 -10.22 3.22
CA ALA A 39 -2.95 -9.69 2.55
C ALA A 39 -3.14 -8.24 3.00
N LEU A 40 -3.26 -7.33 2.05
CA LEU A 40 -3.54 -5.92 2.30
C LEU A 40 -4.90 -5.58 1.73
N ASP A 41 -5.62 -4.69 2.41
CA ASP A 41 -6.86 -4.09 1.90
C ASP A 41 -7.10 -2.71 2.52
N LEU A 42 -7.95 -1.92 1.87
CA LEU A 42 -8.42 -0.66 2.44
C LEU A 42 -9.49 -0.92 3.50
N CYS A 43 -9.45 -0.15 4.57
CA CYS A 43 -10.34 -0.31 5.72
C CYS A 43 -10.75 1.05 6.31
N GLY A 44 -11.59 1.01 7.34
CA GLY A 44 -12.08 2.21 8.02
C GLY A 44 -12.96 3.05 7.11
N ASP A 45 -12.51 4.26 6.76
CA ASP A 45 -13.18 5.17 5.83
C ASP A 45 -12.91 4.86 4.35
N GLY A 46 -12.19 3.77 4.07
CA GLY A 46 -11.81 3.36 2.72
C GLY A 46 -10.50 4.00 2.23
N THR A 47 -9.80 4.77 3.07
CA THR A 47 -8.48 5.35 2.73
C THR A 47 -7.34 4.79 3.57
N GLN A 48 -7.65 4.20 4.73
CA GLN A 48 -6.69 3.61 5.63
C GLN A 48 -6.31 2.20 5.15
N LEU A 49 -5.06 1.81 5.38
CA LEU A 49 -4.57 0.50 4.96
C LEU A 49 -4.54 -0.47 6.14
N CYS A 50 -5.17 -1.63 5.95
CA CYS A 50 -5.13 -2.76 6.87
C CYS A 50 -4.38 -3.92 6.23
N GLY A 51 -3.89 -4.84 7.06
CA GLY A 51 -3.20 -6.02 6.56
C GLY A 51 -3.03 -7.12 7.58
N GLU A 52 -2.86 -8.33 7.07
CA GLU A 52 -2.81 -9.58 7.82
C GLU A 52 -1.69 -10.47 7.28
N LEU A 53 -1.02 -11.20 8.16
CA LEU A 53 -0.08 -12.25 7.76
C LEU A 53 -0.86 -13.49 7.30
N VAL A 54 -0.81 -13.82 6.02
CA VAL A 54 -1.65 -14.89 5.43
C VAL A 54 -0.87 -16.14 5.03
N TRP A 55 0.46 -16.05 4.94
CA TRP A 55 1.29 -17.21 4.63
C TRP A 55 2.72 -17.01 5.13
N LEU A 56 3.34 -18.12 5.53
CA LEU A 56 4.75 -18.26 5.87
C LEU A 56 5.30 -19.49 5.14
N SER A 57 6.55 -19.46 4.71
CA SER A 57 7.23 -20.65 4.18
C SER A 57 7.52 -21.67 5.29
N ASP A 58 7.77 -22.91 4.88
CA ASP A 58 8.10 -24.03 5.77
C ASP A 58 9.54 -24.00 6.31
N ALA A 59 10.24 -22.87 6.21
CA ALA A 59 11.58 -22.74 6.77
C ALA A 59 11.55 -22.80 8.31
N ASP A 60 12.48 -23.53 8.94
CA ASP A 60 12.51 -23.75 10.39
C ASP A 60 12.48 -22.43 11.22
N TYR A 61 13.11 -21.36 10.73
CA TYR A 61 13.11 -20.07 11.43
C TYR A 61 11.72 -19.41 11.49
N ASN A 62 10.76 -19.85 10.66
CA ASN A 62 9.38 -19.38 10.67
C ASN A 62 8.51 -20.07 11.71
N ASP A 63 8.97 -21.15 12.34
CA ASP A 63 8.19 -21.87 13.36
C ASP A 63 7.77 -20.96 14.52
N GLN A 64 8.66 -20.06 14.94
CA GLN A 64 8.38 -19.06 15.96
C GLN A 64 7.33 -18.02 15.54
N TYR A 65 7.10 -17.86 14.23
CA TYR A 65 6.16 -16.88 13.67
C TYR A 65 4.80 -17.47 13.34
N LYS A 66 4.67 -18.81 13.28
CA LYS A 66 3.39 -19.51 13.06
C LYS A 66 2.23 -19.05 13.96
N PRO A 67 2.43 -18.71 15.25
CA PRO A 67 1.35 -18.19 16.10
C PRO A 67 0.73 -16.87 15.61
N TYR A 68 1.44 -16.12 14.77
CA TYR A 68 0.98 -14.86 14.18
C TYR A 68 0.34 -15.04 12.80
N LEU A 69 0.31 -16.26 12.27
CA LEU A 69 -0.39 -16.55 11.01
C LEU A 69 -1.89 -16.29 11.19
N ASN A 70 -2.49 -15.67 10.18
CA ASN A 70 -3.86 -15.18 10.17
C ASN A 70 -4.18 -14.18 11.30
N ARG A 71 -3.20 -13.34 11.64
CA ARG A 71 -3.36 -12.25 12.61
C ARG A 71 -3.13 -10.89 11.94
N PRO A 72 -3.89 -9.85 12.36
CA PRO A 72 -3.74 -8.51 11.80
C PRO A 72 -2.37 -7.93 12.17
N MET A 73 -1.62 -7.51 11.15
CA MET A 73 -0.31 -6.88 11.27
C MET A 73 -0.38 -5.36 11.08
N ALA A 74 -1.37 -4.86 10.36
CA ALA A 74 -1.66 -3.44 10.23
C ALA A 74 -3.15 -3.19 10.49
N GLN A 75 -3.44 -2.30 11.44
CA GLN A 75 -4.80 -1.93 11.85
C GLN A 75 -4.96 -0.43 11.62
N ALA A 76 -5.36 -0.06 10.40
CA ALA A 76 -5.61 1.31 9.97
C ALA A 76 -4.37 2.22 9.91
N LEU A 77 -3.39 1.89 9.05
CA LEU A 77 -2.33 2.82 8.67
C LEU A 77 -2.94 4.05 7.97
N ALA A 78 -2.62 5.24 8.44
CA ALA A 78 -3.17 6.48 7.90
C ALA A 78 -2.52 6.84 6.56
N PRO A 79 -3.30 7.30 5.56
CA PRO A 79 -2.73 7.81 4.31
C PRO A 79 -1.89 9.06 4.58
N THR A 80 -0.71 9.11 3.95
CA THR A 80 0.23 10.25 4.07
C THR A 80 0.60 10.85 2.71
N GLY A 81 0.06 10.29 1.64
CA GLY A 81 0.26 10.72 0.25
C GLY A 81 -0.26 9.65 -0.72
N PRO A 82 -0.23 9.92 -2.04
CA PRO A 82 -0.62 8.94 -3.05
C PRO A 82 0.19 7.64 -2.88
N GLY A 83 -0.51 6.52 -2.71
CA GLY A 83 0.11 5.21 -2.54
C GLY A 83 0.95 5.05 -1.27
N LYS A 84 0.76 5.88 -0.23
CA LYS A 84 1.61 5.86 0.97
C LYS A 84 0.80 5.90 2.26
N TRP A 85 1.09 4.97 3.16
CA TRP A 85 0.43 4.84 4.46
C TRP A 85 1.43 4.70 5.59
N LYS A 86 1.12 5.28 6.76
CA LYS A 86 1.98 5.26 7.94
C LYS A 86 1.18 4.99 9.22
N GLY A 87 1.77 4.27 10.16
CA GLY A 87 1.15 4.00 11.45
C GLY A 87 1.94 2.98 12.25
N THR A 88 1.25 2.27 13.15
CA THR A 88 1.85 1.19 13.94
C THR A 88 1.58 -0.15 13.30
N LEU A 89 2.64 -0.95 13.12
CA LEU A 89 2.58 -2.34 12.72
C LEU A 89 2.75 -3.25 13.94
N HIS A 90 2.03 -4.36 13.94
CA HIS A 90 2.10 -5.46 14.90
C HIS A 90 2.69 -6.68 14.22
N LEU A 91 4.02 -6.71 14.11
CA LEU A 91 4.74 -7.80 13.45
C LEU A 91 5.38 -8.70 14.50
N PHE A 92 5.03 -9.99 14.45
CA PHE A 92 5.66 -11.03 15.26
C PHE A 92 5.68 -10.73 16.77
N GLY A 93 4.60 -10.13 17.28
CA GLY A 93 4.47 -9.77 18.70
C GLY A 93 5.07 -8.42 19.08
N HIS A 94 5.73 -7.73 18.15
CA HIS A 94 6.33 -6.44 18.37
C HIS A 94 5.51 -5.30 17.74
N ARG A 95 5.42 -4.18 18.46
CA ARG A 95 4.89 -2.93 17.91
C ARG A 95 6.02 -2.10 17.33
N MET A 96 5.91 -1.72 16.07
CA MET A 96 6.89 -0.86 15.40
C MET A 96 6.20 0.22 14.57
N SER A 97 6.87 1.36 14.43
CA SER A 97 6.42 2.38 13.49
C SER A 97 6.71 1.90 12.07
N GLY A 98 5.71 1.92 11.21
CA GLY A 98 5.80 1.39 9.86
C GLY A 98 5.29 2.36 8.81
N THR A 99 5.88 2.30 7.62
CA THR A 99 5.41 2.98 6.41
C THR A 99 5.33 2.00 5.26
N ILE A 100 4.16 1.93 4.62
CA ILE A 100 3.96 1.18 3.37
C ILE A 100 3.90 2.20 2.24
N THR A 101 4.69 1.98 1.20
CA THR A 101 4.67 2.79 -0.03
C THR A 101 4.49 1.89 -1.23
N GLN A 102 3.50 2.17 -2.06
CA GLN A 102 3.23 1.52 -3.32
C GLN A 102 3.87 2.30 -4.45
N HIS A 103 4.82 1.66 -5.12
CA HIS A 103 5.57 2.23 -6.23
C HIS A 103 4.90 1.94 -7.57
N SER A 104 4.28 0.76 -7.69
CA SER A 104 3.54 0.34 -8.89
C SER A 104 2.40 -0.61 -8.55
N GLU A 105 1.72 -1.12 -9.58
CA GLU A 105 0.70 -2.15 -9.42
C GLU A 105 1.24 -3.41 -8.73
N ASN A 106 2.50 -3.78 -8.99
CA ASN A 106 3.08 -5.05 -8.54
C ASN A 106 4.26 -4.90 -7.58
N HIS A 107 4.54 -3.68 -7.11
CA HIS A 107 5.69 -3.41 -6.24
C HIS A 107 5.36 -2.41 -5.12
N MET A 108 5.70 -2.80 -3.89
CA MET A 108 5.60 -1.99 -2.69
C MET A 108 6.87 -2.11 -1.84
N THR A 109 7.04 -1.17 -0.92
CA THR A 109 8.04 -1.24 0.16
C THR A 109 7.36 -1.16 1.52
N LEU A 110 7.80 -2.01 2.44
CA LEU A 110 7.47 -1.98 3.87
C LEU A 110 8.69 -1.49 4.64
N SER A 111 8.63 -0.30 5.22
CA SER A 111 9.68 0.19 6.12
C SER A 111 9.21 0.10 7.55
N GLY A 112 9.91 -0.68 8.39
CA GLY A 112 9.67 -0.81 9.82
C GLY A 112 10.84 -0.26 10.62
N CYS A 113 10.57 0.58 11.63
CA CYS A 113 11.57 1.12 12.54
C CYS A 113 11.29 0.66 13.97
N ALA A 114 12.20 -0.14 14.53
CA ALA A 114 12.18 -0.53 15.93
C ALA A 114 12.97 0.49 16.78
N PHE A 115 12.37 0.93 17.89
CA PHE A 115 12.97 1.86 18.87
C PHE A 115 13.57 3.15 18.27
N LEU A 116 13.04 3.63 17.13
CA LEU A 116 13.50 4.83 16.40
C LEU A 116 14.94 4.79 15.84
N VAL A 117 15.72 3.73 16.09
CA VAL A 117 17.13 3.65 15.69
C VAL A 117 17.36 2.59 14.62
N VAL A 118 16.62 1.48 14.66
CA VAL A 118 16.81 0.36 13.73
C VAL A 118 15.67 0.34 12.72
N CYS A 119 15.89 0.96 11.56
CA CYS A 119 14.97 0.93 10.44
C CYS A 119 15.42 -0.12 9.41
N LYS A 120 14.48 -0.96 8.98
CA LYS A 120 14.65 -1.90 7.88
C LYS A 120 13.56 -1.64 6.85
N THR A 121 13.94 -1.75 5.58
CA THR A 121 13.00 -1.64 4.47
C THR A 121 13.05 -2.95 3.71
N TYR A 122 11.88 -3.53 3.48
CA TYR A 122 11.68 -4.75 2.74
C TYR A 122 10.94 -4.44 1.45
N GLN A 123 11.37 -5.06 0.35
CA GLN A 123 10.61 -5.04 -0.89
C GLN A 123 9.49 -6.07 -0.81
N MET A 124 8.33 -5.72 -1.36
CA MET A 124 7.20 -6.62 -1.50
C MET A 124 6.70 -6.61 -2.94
N TYR A 125 6.38 -7.78 -3.46
CA TYR A 125 5.87 -7.98 -4.81
C TYR A 125 4.48 -8.59 -4.76
N ARG A 126 3.61 -8.18 -5.68
CA ARG A 126 2.27 -8.73 -5.75
C ARG A 126 2.34 -10.22 -6.05
N HIS A 127 1.69 -11.02 -5.22
CA HIS A 127 1.54 -12.45 -5.41
C HIS A 127 0.24 -12.72 -6.16
N ALA A 128 0.37 -13.20 -7.40
CA ALA A 128 -0.72 -13.83 -8.13
C ALA A 128 -0.53 -15.35 -8.02
N PRO A 129 -1.55 -16.11 -7.58
CA PRO A 129 -1.50 -17.57 -7.50
C PRO A 129 -1.39 -18.23 -8.88
#